data_AF-A0A4Q6BAL0-F1
#
_entry.id   AF-A0A4Q6BAL0-F1
#
_cell.length_a   1.000
_cell.length_b   1.000
_cell.length_c   1.000
_cell.angle_alpha   90.00
_cell.angle_beta   90.00
_cell.angle_gamma   90.00
#
_symmetry.space_group_name_H-M   'P 1'
#
loop_
_entity.id
_entity.type
_entity.pdbx_description
1 polymer ?
#
loop_
_entity_poly.entity_id
_entity_poly.type
_entity_poly.pdbx_seq_one_letter_code
_entity_poly.pdbx_strand_id
1 'polypeptide(L)' 'MPLRIDILTLFPEMFDGFLSTSIPKRAANKGLVSYHLHNPRAVTTDAHQSV' A
#
# COMPACT_ATOMS: atom_id res chain seq x y z
N MET A 1 -4.86 1.95 18.97
CA MET A 1 -4.79 1.31 17.64
C MET A 1 -4.36 2.38 16.64
N PRO A 2 -3.30 2.17 15.85
CA PRO A 2 -2.94 3.08 14.75
C PRO A 2 -4.10 3.19 13.75
N LEU A 3 -4.22 4.34 13.10
CA LEU A 3 -5.06 4.48 11.91
C LEU A 3 -4.60 3.47 10.84
N ARG A 4 -5.51 2.70 10.27
CA ARG A 4 -5.18 1.77 9.19
C ARG A 4 -5.64 2.36 7.85
N ILE A 5 -4.77 2.31 6.85
CA ILE A 5 -5.06 2.72 5.48
C ILE A 5 -4.71 1.57 4.53
N ASP A 6 -5.72 1.01 3.87
CA ASP A 6 -5.58 0.02 2.82
C ASP A 6 -5.70 0.70 1.45
N ILE A 7 -4.73 0.46 0.57
CA ILE A 7 -4.66 1.03 -0.78
C ILE A 7 -4.69 -0.13 -1.77
N LEU A 8 -5.76 -0.19 -2.56
CA LEU A 8 -5.89 -1.14 -3.65
C LEU A 8 -5.41 -0.46 -4.94
N THR A 9 -4.35 -0.98 -5.54
CA THR A 9 -3.73 -0.39 -6.73
C THR A 9 -3.03 -1.44 -7.58
N LEU A 10 -3.03 -1.25 -8.89
CA LEU A 10 -2.25 -2.07 -9.82
C LEU A 10 -0.75 -1.75 -9.80
N PHE A 11 -0.36 -0.64 -9.19
CA PHE A 11 1.00 -0.11 -9.15
C PHE A 11 1.43 0.21 -7.71
N PRO A 12 1.64 -0.81 -6.85
CA PRO A 12 2.03 -0.60 -5.47
C PRO A 12 3.38 0.11 -5.35
N GLU A 13 4.34 -0.14 -6.25
CA GLU A 13 5.67 0.49 -6.21
C GLU A 13 5.63 2.03 -6.29
N MET A 14 4.58 2.64 -6.85
CA MET A 14 4.43 4.09 -6.89
C MET A 14 4.32 4.71 -5.49
N PHE A 15 3.87 3.94 -4.51
CA PHE A 15 3.63 4.42 -3.15
C PHE A 15 4.87 4.31 -2.25
N ASP A 16 5.88 3.51 -2.62
CA ASP A 16 7.08 3.34 -1.79
C ASP A 16 7.80 4.66 -1.54
N GLY A 17 8.06 5.45 -2.58
CA GLY A 17 8.73 6.75 -2.43
C GLY A 17 7.91 7.76 -1.62
N PHE A 18 6.59 7.78 -1.83
CA PHE A 18 5.70 8.70 -1.13
C PHE A 18 5.52 8.34 0.35
N LEU A 19 5.29 7.06 0.66
CA LEU A 19 5.04 6.59 2.03
C LEU A 19 6.32 6.49 2.87
N SER A 20 7.49 6.33 2.24
CA SER A 20 8.79 6.21 2.92
C SER A 20 9.51 7.55 3.14
N THR A 21 8.90 8.68 2.82
CA THR A 21 9.50 10.02 2.95
C THR A 21 8.75 10.94 3.92
N SER A 22 9.45 11.94 4.46
CA SER A 22 8.93 13.04 5.28
C SER A 22 7.82 12.66 6.30
N ILE A 23 6.65 13.30 6.24
CA ILE A 23 5.54 13.15 7.19
C ILE A 23 4.97 11.73 7.20
N PRO A 24 4.62 11.10 6.06
CA PRO A 24 4.15 9.71 6.02
C PRO A 24 5.07 8.73 6.75
N LYS A 25 6.39 8.80 6.48
CA LYS A 25 7.38 7.96 7.16
C LYS A 25 7.38 8.17 8.67
N ARG A 26 7.38 9.43 9.12
CA ARG A 26 7.41 9.75 10.56
C ARG A 26 6.14 9.27 11.26
N ALA A 27 4.98 9.37 10.62
CA ALA A 27 3.72 8.89 11.17
C ALA A 27 3.71 7.36 11.33
N ALA A 28 4.18 6.64 10.31
CA ALA A 28 4.34 5.17 10.38
C ALA A 28 5.36 4.76 11.46
N ASN A 29 6.53 5.41 11.51
CA ASN A 29 7.56 5.13 12.51
C ASN A 29 7.10 5.40 13.95
N LYS A 30 6.18 6.36 14.15
CA LYS A 30 5.56 6.64 15.45
C LYS A 30 4.40 5.70 15.78
N GLY A 31 4.07 4.75 14.90
CA GLY A 31 2.94 3.85 15.08
C GLY A 31 1.59 4.57 15.12
N LEU A 32 1.47 5.73 14.45
CA LEU A 32 0.22 6.48 14.36
C LEU A 32 -0.65 5.98 13.21
N VAL A 33 -0.02 5.42 12.18
CA VAL A 33 -0.67 4.90 10.97
C VAL A 33 0.03 3.63 10.48
N SER A 34 -0.74 2.71 9.88
CA SER A 34 -0.22 1.58 9.12
C SER A 34 -0.76 1.60 7.69
N TYR A 35 0.14 1.49 6.72
CA TYR A 35 -0.18 1.46 5.29
C TYR A 35 -0.11 0.02 4.78
N HIS A 36 -1.14 -0.42 4.05
CA HIS A 36 -1.19 -1.74 3.43
C HIS A 36 -1.49 -1.58 1.94
N LEU A 37 -0.56 -2.03 1.10
CA LEU A 37 -0.69 -1.99 -0.36
C LEU A 37 -1.16 -3.35 -0.86
N HIS A 38 -2.26 -3.35 -1.63
CA HIS A 38 -2.84 -4.56 -2.21
C HIS A 38 -2.85 -4.44 -3.73
N ASN A 39 -2.27 -5.42 -4.42
CA ASN A 39 -2.36 -5.52 -5.88
C ASN A 39 -3.43 -6.56 -6.27
N PRO A 40 -4.56 -6.13 -6.85
CA PRO A 40 -5.61 -7.06 -7.30
C PRO A 40 -5.13 -8.13 -8.29
N ARG A 41 -4.04 -7.91 -9.06
CA ARG A 41 -3.43 -8.94 -9.93
C ARG A 41 -3.03 -10.21 -9.17
N ALA A 42 -2.75 -10.10 -7.88
CA ALA A 42 -2.33 -11.25 -7.08
C ALA A 42 -3.49 -12.23 -6.79
N VAL A 43 -4.74 -11.81 -7.00
CA VAL A 43 -5.94 -12.59 -6.69
C VAL A 43 -6.82 -12.87 -7.92
N THR A 44 -6.36 -12.51 -9.12
CA THR A 44 -7.03 -12.86 -10.37
C THR A 44 -6.90 -14.35 -10.66
N THR A 45 -7.96 -14.95 -11.19
CA THR A 45 -8.05 -16.41 -11.42
C THR A 45 -7.92 -16.79 -12.89
N ASP A 46 -7.77 -15.82 -13.80
CA ASP A 46 -7.59 -16.06 -15.22
C ASP A 46 -6.11 -16.24 -15.58
N ALA A 47 -5.85 -16.97 -16.67
CA ALA A 47 -4.49 -17.30 -17.11
C ALA A 47 -3.65 -16.06 -17.50
N HIS A 48 -4.28 -14.93 -17.79
CA HIS A 48 -3.61 -13.67 -18.14
C HIS A 48 -3.51 -12.69 -16.97
N GLN A 49 -3.98 -13.09 -15.78
CA GLN A 49 -4.05 -12.26 -14.58
C GLN A 49 -4.64 -10.87 -14.85
N SER A 50 -5.71 -10.84 -15.63
CA SER A 50 -6.34 -9.62 -16.14
C SER A 50 -7.08 -8.88 -15.04
N VAL A 51 -6.92 -7.55 -14.99
CA VAL A 51 -7.57 -6.63 -14.04
C VAL A 51 -7.85 -5.28 -14.69
#